data_AF-A0A067Z6U1-F1
#
_entry.id   AF-A0A067Z6U1-F1
#
_cell.length_a   1.000
_cell.length_b   1.000
_cell.length_c   1.000
_cell.angle_alpha   90.00
_cell.angle_beta   90.00
_cell.angle_gamma   90.00
#
_symmetry.space_group_name_H-M   'P 1'
#
loop_
_entity.id
_entity.type
_entity.pdbx_description
1 polymer ?
#
loop_
_entity_poly.entity_id
_entity_poly.type
_entity_poly.pdbx_seq_one_letter_code
_entity_poly.pdbx_strand_id
1 'polypeptide(L)'
;MPEIPSLSRTRSSRLSVRASPDELERWTQTARFLGHATTADWVRTLLQDAVLSHRYGGTVDIEIRKLRGELGRIGNNLNQLVHAAHLGKAVACGDTLQEIDCLKDRTDSLLRSLRSGRPRRLRSASVAVMH
;
A
#
# COMPACT_ATOMS: atom_id res chain seq x y z
N MET A 1 4.01 34.88 20.13
CA MET A 1 2.82 34.03 19.92
C MET A 1 2.36 34.22 18.48
N PRO A 2 2.65 33.32 17.53
CA PRO A 2 2.06 33.41 16.21
C PRO A 2 0.75 32.62 16.19
N GLU A 3 -0.33 33.28 15.77
CA GLU A 3 -1.63 32.67 15.52
C GLU A 3 -1.50 31.64 14.39
N ILE A 4 -1.99 30.42 14.64
CA ILE A 4 -2.13 29.40 13.60
C ILE A 4 -3.45 29.71 12.90
N PRO A 5 -3.47 30.09 11.61
CA PRO A 5 -4.72 30.27 10.92
C PRO A 5 -5.34 28.88 10.74
N SER A 6 -6.44 28.63 11.45
CA SER A 6 -7.34 27.53 11.17
C SER A 6 -7.97 27.78 9.80
N LEU A 7 -7.26 27.42 8.74
CA LEU A 7 -7.80 27.40 7.39
C LEU A 7 -8.78 26.23 7.28
N SER A 8 -9.98 26.43 7.82
CA SER A 8 -11.19 25.85 7.29
C SER A 8 -11.27 26.31 5.83
N ARG A 9 -10.56 25.63 4.94
CA ARG A 9 -10.48 26.00 3.52
C ARG A 9 -11.89 25.84 2.96
N THR A 10 -12.60 26.96 2.83
CA THR A 10 -13.98 27.02 2.35
C THR A 10 -14.01 26.38 0.97
N ARG A 11 -14.76 25.29 0.84
CA ARG A 11 -14.88 24.54 -0.42
C ARG A 11 -15.82 25.32 -1.34
N SER A 12 -15.28 25.94 -2.38
CA SER A 12 -16.03 26.82 -3.29
C SER A 12 -16.51 26.13 -4.58
N SER A 13 -16.00 24.94 -4.90
CA SER A 13 -16.32 24.22 -6.13
C SER A 13 -17.02 22.88 -5.85
N ARG A 14 -18.00 22.53 -6.69
CA ARG A 14 -18.77 21.29 -6.60
C ARG A 14 -18.44 20.36 -7.78
N LEU A 15 -18.16 19.10 -7.47
CA LEU A 15 -18.09 18.01 -8.43
C LEU A 15 -19.42 17.26 -8.41
N SER A 16 -20.00 17.01 -9.59
CA SER A 16 -21.25 16.26 -9.74
C SER A 16 -20.99 15.00 -10.53
N VAL A 17 -21.42 13.86 -9.99
CA VAL A 17 -21.30 12.53 -10.62
C VAL A 17 -22.72 11.97 -10.74
N ARG A 18 -23.09 11.49 -11.94
CA ARG A 18 -24.34 10.78 -12.14
C ARG A 18 -24.17 9.33 -11.69
N ALA A 19 -25.16 8.80 -10.99
CA ALA A 19 -25.15 7.43 -10.49
C ALA A 19 -26.57 6.86 -10.58
N SER A 20 -26.68 5.56 -10.83
CA SER A 20 -27.94 4.84 -10.63
C SER A 20 -28.28 4.73 -9.13
N PRO A 21 -29.54 4.41 -8.78
CA PRO A 21 -29.92 4.16 -7.38
C PRO A 21 -29.03 3.10 -6.70
N ASP A 22 -28.77 1.98 -7.39
CA ASP A 22 -27.97 0.86 -6.87
C ASP A 22 -26.49 1.23 -6.68
N GLU A 23 -25.95 2.10 -7.54
CA GLU A 23 -24.61 2.63 -7.36
C GLU A 23 -24.51 3.52 -6.13
N LEU A 24 -25.47 4.44 -5.96
CA LEU A 24 -25.50 5.32 -4.81
C LEU A 24 -25.66 4.55 -3.49
N GLU A 25 -26.48 3.51 -3.47
CA GLU A 25 -26.64 2.65 -2.31
C GLU A 25 -25.34 1.95 -1.95
N ARG A 26 -24.70 1.28 -2.92
CA ARG A 26 -23.42 0.58 -2.71
C ARG A 26 -22.32 1.51 -2.22
N TRP A 27 -22.24 2.72 -2.76
CA TRP A 27 -21.27 3.73 -2.33
C TRP A 27 -21.53 4.19 -0.89
N THR A 28 -22.80 4.40 -0.54
CA THR A 28 -23.18 4.82 0.81
C THR A 28 -22.89 3.74 1.84
N GLN A 29 -23.20 2.48 1.54
CA GLN A 29 -22.88 1.34 2.39
C GLN A 29 -21.36 1.19 2.57
N THR A 30 -20.60 1.29 1.48
CA THR A 30 -19.13 1.21 1.51
C THR A 30 -18.52 2.34 2.36
N ALA A 31 -18.99 3.57 2.18
CA ALA A 31 -18.51 4.72 2.95
C ALA A 31 -18.73 4.51 4.46
N ARG A 32 -19.92 4.03 4.86
CA ARG A 32 -20.21 3.73 6.28
C ARG A 32 -19.37 2.58 6.81
N PHE A 33 -19.23 1.49 6.05
CA PHE A 33 -18.42 0.34 6.43
C PHE A 33 -16.95 0.73 6.68
N LEU A 34 -16.43 1.65 5.87
CA LEU A 34 -15.06 2.19 6.01
C LEU A 34 -14.94 3.30 7.07
N GLY A 35 -16.02 3.63 7.78
CA GLY A 35 -16.03 4.60 8.88
C GLY A 35 -16.13 6.07 8.45
N HIS A 36 -16.52 6.35 7.21
CA HIS A 36 -16.74 7.73 6.75
C HIS A 36 -18.12 8.24 7.13
N ALA A 37 -18.19 9.52 7.49
CA ALA A 37 -19.44 10.18 7.89
C ALA A 37 -20.43 10.31 6.72
N THR A 38 -19.93 10.50 5.50
CA THR A 38 -20.75 10.63 4.29
C THR A 38 -20.05 10.03 3.07
N THR A 39 -20.82 9.68 2.03
CA THR A 39 -20.30 9.26 0.73
C THR A 39 -19.39 10.32 0.11
N ALA A 40 -19.70 11.61 0.29
CA ALA A 40 -18.90 12.72 -0.21
C ALA A 40 -17.56 12.90 0.54
N ASP A 41 -17.49 12.48 1.80
CA ASP A 41 -16.24 12.41 2.57
C ASP A 41 -15.36 11.29 2.03
N TRP A 42 -15.92 10.08 1.89
CA TRP A 42 -15.25 8.93 1.33
C TRP A 42 -14.70 9.17 -0.08
N VAL A 43 -15.52 9.68 -1.00
CA VAL A 43 -15.09 10.00 -2.38
C VAL A 43 -13.95 11.01 -2.39
N ARG A 44 -13.94 11.97 -1.46
CA ARG A 44 -12.86 12.95 -1.36
C ARG A 44 -11.56 12.32 -0.89
N THR A 45 -11.60 11.47 0.13
CA THR A 45 -10.42 10.70 0.55
C THR A 45 -9.89 9.86 -0.60
N LEU A 46 -10.77 9.19 -1.34
CA LEU A 46 -10.40 8.38 -2.50
C LEU A 46 -9.73 9.21 -3.60
N LEU A 47 -10.27 10.39 -3.92
CA LEU A 47 -9.66 11.29 -4.91
C LEU A 47 -8.32 11.86 -4.44
N GLN A 48 -8.18 12.15 -3.14
CA GLN A 48 -6.91 12.59 -2.55
C GLN A 48 -5.86 11.49 -2.60
N ASP A 49 -6.24 10.28 -2.19
CA ASP A 49 -5.38 9.10 -2.25
C ASP A 49 -5.01 8.77 -3.69
N ALA A 50 -5.92 8.92 -4.65
CA ALA A 50 -5.61 8.74 -6.07
C ALA A 50 -4.64 9.80 -6.60
N VAL A 51 -4.75 11.07 -6.18
CA VAL A 51 -3.80 12.13 -6.56
C VAL A 51 -2.42 11.88 -5.94
N LEU A 52 -2.37 11.46 -4.67
CA LEU A 52 -1.14 11.08 -3.99
C LEU A 52 -0.54 9.82 -4.63
N SER A 53 -1.36 8.81 -4.91
CA SER A 53 -0.95 7.58 -5.58
C SER A 53 -0.67 7.80 -7.07
N HIS A 54 -1.08 8.88 -7.71
CA HIS A 54 -0.58 9.19 -9.05
C HIS A 54 0.81 9.84 -8.97
N ARG A 55 1.07 10.60 -7.89
CA ARG A 55 2.39 11.15 -7.57
C ARG A 55 3.38 10.09 -7.03
N TYR A 56 2.88 9.01 -6.41
CA TYR A 56 3.69 7.96 -5.77
C TYR A 56 3.47 6.53 -6.31
N GLY A 57 2.40 6.25 -7.03
CA GLY A 57 1.92 4.89 -7.36
C GLY A 57 2.33 4.39 -8.73
N GLY A 58 3.02 5.22 -9.52
CA GLY A 58 3.87 4.68 -10.58
C GLY A 58 4.94 3.74 -10.01
N THR A 59 5.52 4.06 -8.85
CA THR A 59 6.62 3.28 -8.27
C THR A 59 6.14 2.08 -7.45
N VAL A 60 5.08 2.21 -6.64
CA VAL A 60 4.62 1.11 -5.76
C VAL A 60 4.09 -0.09 -6.54
N ASP A 61 3.25 0.10 -7.57
CA ASP A 61 2.73 -1.02 -8.36
C ASP A 61 3.81 -1.71 -9.21
N ILE A 62 4.83 -0.95 -9.64
CA ILE A 62 6.01 -1.50 -10.32
C ILE A 62 6.86 -2.30 -9.33
N GLU A 63 7.06 -1.80 -8.12
CA GLU A 63 7.81 -2.49 -7.06
C GLU A 63 7.11 -3.78 -6.62
N ILE A 64 5.78 -3.77 -6.44
CA ILE A 64 5.00 -4.98 -6.12
C ILE A 64 5.08 -6.02 -7.26
N ARG A 65 5.03 -5.59 -8.52
CA ARG A 65 5.23 -6.48 -9.68
C ARG A 65 6.63 -7.08 -9.71
N LYS A 66 7.67 -6.28 -9.44
CA LYS A 66 9.06 -6.77 -9.33
C LYS A 66 9.21 -7.78 -8.20
N LEU A 67 8.67 -7.49 -7.02
CA LEU A 67 8.77 -8.34 -5.83
C LEU A 67 8.07 -9.69 -6.04
N ARG A 68 6.89 -9.70 -6.70
CA ARG A 68 6.21 -10.92 -7.14
C ARG A 68 7.03 -11.73 -8.15
N GLY A 69 7.73 -11.06 -9.07
CA GLY A 69 8.64 -11.72 -10.01
C GLY A 69 9.84 -12.37 -9.32
N GLU A 70 10.45 -11.67 -8.36
CA GLU A 70 11.57 -12.19 -7.57
C GLU A 70 11.15 -13.39 -6.70
N LEU A 71 9.99 -13.32 -6.04
CA LEU A 71 9.41 -14.46 -5.31
C LEU A 71 9.13 -15.66 -6.22
N GLY A 72 8.64 -15.44 -7.44
CA GLY A 72 8.44 -16.51 -8.42
C GLY A 72 9.74 -17.21 -8.79
N ARG A 73 10.84 -16.46 -8.94
CA ARG A 73 12.18 -17.00 -9.21
C ARG A 73 12.72 -17.78 -8.02
N ILE A 74 12.56 -17.25 -6.80
CA ILE A 74 12.93 -17.97 -5.56
C ILE A 74 12.18 -19.31 -5.49
N GLY A 75 10.86 -19.30 -5.71
CA GLY A 75 10.05 -20.52 -5.69
C GLY A 75 10.50 -21.55 -6.73
N ASN A 76 10.83 -21.10 -7.95
CA ASN A 76 11.36 -21.98 -8.99
C ASN A 76 12.71 -22.59 -8.61
N ASN A 77 13.63 -21.79 -8.07
CA ASN A 77 14.95 -22.28 -7.65
C ASN A 77 14.82 -23.29 -6.49
N LEU A 78 13.93 -23.03 -5.52
CA LEU A 78 13.63 -23.98 -4.45
C LEU A 78 13.05 -25.29 -5.02
N ASN A 79 12.13 -25.21 -5.98
CA ASN A 79 11.60 -26.41 -6.65
C ASN A 79 12.69 -27.20 -7.37
N GLN A 80 13.64 -26.53 -8.03
CA GLN A 80 14.77 -27.20 -8.69
C GLN A 80 15.70 -27.87 -7.68
N LEU A 81 15.97 -27.23 -6.54
CA LEU A 81 16.77 -27.81 -5.46
C LEU A 81 16.08 -29.03 -4.84
N VAL A 82 14.77 -28.95 -4.59
CA VAL A 82 13.97 -30.08 -4.10
C VAL A 82 14.00 -31.22 -5.11
N HIS A 83 13.80 -30.94 -6.40
CA HIS A 83 13.89 -31.96 -7.46
C HIS A 83 15.28 -32.57 -7.57
N ALA A 84 16.35 -31.77 -7.51
CA ALA A 84 17.72 -32.24 -7.63
C ALA A 84 18.15 -33.07 -6.41
N ALA A 85 17.72 -32.69 -5.21
CA ALA A 85 17.91 -33.46 -3.98
C ALA A 85 17.13 -34.78 -4.01
N HIS A 86 15.88 -34.77 -4.52
CA HIS A 86 15.09 -35.99 -4.71
C HIS A 86 15.72 -36.96 -5.71
N LEU A 87 16.46 -36.44 -6.70
CA LEU A 87 17.14 -37.22 -7.73
C LEU A 87 18.58 -37.64 -7.34
N GLY A 88 19.02 -37.34 -6.11
CA GLY A 88 20.31 -37.80 -5.56
C GLY A 88 21.56 -37.23 -6.25
N LYS A 89 21.44 -36.11 -7.00
CA LYS A 89 22.60 -35.47 -7.61
C LYS A 89 23.32 -34.58 -6.60
N ALA A 90 24.65 -34.67 -6.54
CA ALA A 90 25.47 -33.72 -5.80
C ALA A 90 25.32 -32.33 -6.44
N VAL A 91 24.50 -31.48 -5.83
CA VAL A 91 24.25 -30.12 -6.30
C VAL A 91 25.37 -29.22 -5.77
N ALA A 92 26.00 -28.43 -6.65
CA ALA A 92 26.82 -27.30 -6.26
C ALA A 92 25.91 -26.22 -5.67
N CYS A 93 25.46 -26.41 -4.43
CA CYS A 93 24.49 -25.54 -3.76
C CYS A 93 24.98 -24.10 -3.55
N GLY A 94 26.29 -23.84 -3.69
CA GLY A 94 26.91 -22.54 -3.45
C GLY A 94 26.33 -21.43 -4.30
N ASP A 95 26.28 -21.63 -5.63
CA ASP A 95 25.82 -20.60 -6.55
C ASP A 95 24.32 -20.30 -6.38
N THR A 96 23.52 -21.34 -6.14
CA THR A 96 22.08 -21.18 -5.91
C THR A 96 21.77 -20.53 -4.56
N LEU A 97 22.53 -20.86 -3.51
CA LEU A 97 22.41 -20.20 -2.20
C LEU A 97 22.81 -18.72 -2.29
N GLN A 98 23.86 -18.41 -3.04
CA GLN A 98 24.31 -17.04 -3.24
C GLN A 98 23.30 -16.20 -4.02
N GLU A 99 22.63 -16.78 -5.04
CA GLU A 99 21.50 -16.11 -5.71
C GLU A 99 20.33 -15.86 -4.76
N ILE A 100 19.99 -16.83 -3.90
CA ILE A 100 18.91 -16.69 -2.92
C ILE A 100 19.23 -15.57 -1.92
N ASP A 101 20.47 -15.48 -1.42
CA ASP A 101 20.88 -14.41 -0.51
C ASP A 101 20.83 -13.04 -1.19
N CYS A 102 21.30 -12.92 -2.44
CA CYS A 102 21.19 -11.68 -3.20
C CYS A 102 19.72 -11.23 -3.40
N LEU A 103 18.83 -12.19 -3.69
CA LEU A 103 17.39 -11.92 -3.86
C LEU A 103 16.73 -11.50 -2.55
N LYS A 104 17.11 -12.12 -1.43
CA LYS A 104 16.64 -11.76 -0.09
C LYS A 104 17.07 -10.32 0.27
N ASP A 105 18.34 -9.98 0.10
CA ASP A 105 18.86 -8.65 0.44
C ASP A 105 18.20 -7.52 -0.38
N ARG A 106 17.90 -7.82 -1.65
CA ARG A 106 17.17 -6.90 -2.53
C ARG A 106 15.72 -6.73 -2.10
N THR A 107 15.05 -7.82 -1.73
CA THR A 107 13.69 -7.80 -1.19
C THR A 107 13.62 -6.99 0.10
N ASP A 108 14.56 -7.19 1.02
CA ASP A 108 14.64 -6.44 2.28
C ASP A 108 14.86 -4.95 2.04
N SER A 109 15.68 -4.59 1.05
CA SER A 109 15.91 -3.20 0.67
C SER A 109 14.66 -2.52 0.12
N LEU A 110 13.87 -3.22 -0.72
CA LEU A 110 12.57 -2.74 -1.21
C LEU A 110 11.54 -2.63 -0.08
N LEU A 111 11.50 -3.58 0.84
CA LEU A 111 10.59 -3.50 2.00
C LEU A 111 10.94 -2.32 2.92
N ARG A 112 12.24 -2.01 3.08
CA ARG A 112 12.67 -0.82 3.82
C ARG A 112 12.26 0.47 3.12
N SER A 113 12.45 0.58 1.80
CA SER A 113 12.06 1.79 1.05
C SER A 113 10.56 2.09 1.16
N LEU A 114 9.73 1.05 1.09
CA LEU A 114 8.27 1.14 1.28
C LEU A 114 7.88 1.56 2.71
N ARG A 115 8.64 1.14 3.73
CA ARG A 115 8.38 1.52 5.14
C ARG A 115 8.77 2.97 5.44
N SER A 116 9.84 3.49 4.83
CA SER A 116 10.28 4.89 4.99
C SER A 116 9.33 5.93 4.39
N GLY A 117 8.42 5.54 3.49
CA GLY A 117 7.42 6.43 2.89
C GLY A 117 6.13 6.59 3.71
N ARG A 118 5.98 5.91 4.86
CA ARG A 118 4.74 5.97 5.65
C ARG A 118 4.74 7.21 6.56
N PRO A 119 3.88 8.23 6.33
CA PRO A 119 3.77 9.34 7.26
C PRO A 119 3.33 8.81 8.62
N ARG A 120 4.12 9.16 9.65
CA ARG A 120 3.87 8.86 11.06
C ARG A 120 2.46 9.33 11.40
N ARG A 121 1.52 8.40 11.61
CA ARG A 121 0.18 8.71 12.16
C ARG A 121 0.41 9.48 13.46
N LEU A 122 0.09 10.78 13.44
CA LEU A 122 -0.04 11.57 14.66
C LEU A 122 -1.11 10.87 15.51
N ARG A 123 -0.69 10.36 16.67
CA ARG A 123 -1.59 9.92 17.73
C ARG A 123 -2.52 11.08 18.02
N SER A 124 -3.81 10.91 17.73
CA SER A 124 -4.86 11.78 18.25
C SER A 124 -4.77 11.74 19.78
N ALA A 125 -4.42 12.89 20.37
CA ALA A 125 -4.46 13.05 21.81
C ALA A 125 -5.91 12.90 22.27
N SER A 126 -6.14 12.00 23.22
CA SER A 126 -7.40 11.88 23.95
C SER A 126 -7.67 13.21 24.66
N VAL A 127 -8.76 13.87 24.30
CA VAL A 127 -9.28 15.02 25.04
C VAL A 127 -9.89 14.47 26.33
N ALA A 128 -9.32 14.88 27.46
CA ALA A 128 -9.84 14.61 28.78
C ALA A 128 -11.21 15.29 28.95
N VAL A 129 -12.22 14.49 29.31
CA VAL A 129 -13.50 14.97 29.82
C VAL A 129 -13.27 15.36 31.28
N MET A 130 -13.43 16.64 31.61
CA MET A 130 -13.56 17.09 33.00
C MET A 130 -15.01 17.52 33.25
N HIS A 131 -15.49 17.07 34.40
CA HIS A 131 -16.82 17.23 34.99
C HIS A 131 -17.26 18.69 35.15
#